data_AF-A0A316SAU3-F1
#
_entry.id   AF-A0A316SAU3-F1
#
_cell.length_a   1.000
_cell.length_b   1.000
_cell.length_c   1.000
_cell.angle_alpha   90.00
_cell.angle_beta   90.00
_cell.angle_gamma   90.00
#
_symmetry.space_group_name_H-M   'P 1'
#
loop_
_entity.id
_entity.type
_entity.pdbx_description
1 polymer ?
#
loop_
_entity_poly.entity_id
_entity_poly.type
_entity_poly.pdbx_seq_one_letter_code
_entity_poly.pdbx_strand_id
1 'polypeptide(L)'
;MKHFRFRTSCISLLLALAMLAASLCACAVPGEPTASQTDPSNTAVTSADASENNAETTPSCSLPELDYGGDEIVILSRYREGWTAGEIAVESILHEPVNDAVYERNKIVEDRLNIKIRSVEINCEGAVEIVEKMMTSVGGGSHEYDLVAAACYTVVDNSLTGNLRDLRKSA
;
A
#
# COMPACT_ATOMS: atom_id res chain seq x y z
N MET A 1 -35.76 -42.60 -32.77
CA MET A 1 -35.37 -41.31 -32.13
C MET A 1 -35.34 -41.31 -30.60
N LYS A 2 -35.93 -42.28 -29.88
CA LYS A 2 -35.90 -42.31 -28.39
C LYS A 2 -34.59 -42.87 -27.79
N HIS A 3 -33.91 -43.80 -28.46
CA HIS A 3 -32.64 -44.38 -27.96
C HIS A 3 -31.42 -43.43 -28.05
N PHE A 4 -31.47 -42.38 -28.88
CA PHE A 4 -30.38 -41.41 -29.00
C PHE A 4 -30.39 -40.38 -27.85
N ARG A 5 -31.58 -40.00 -27.36
CA ARG A 5 -31.75 -39.05 -26.24
C ARG A 5 -31.47 -39.64 -24.87
N PHE A 6 -31.53 -40.97 -24.73
CA PHE A 6 -31.18 -41.68 -23.49
C PHE A 6 -29.66 -41.77 -23.29
N ARG A 7 -28.90 -41.92 -24.40
CA ARG A 7 -27.44 -42.06 -24.36
C ARG A 7 -26.71 -40.75 -24.07
N THR A 8 -27.22 -39.61 -24.56
CA THR A 8 -26.66 -38.29 -24.22
C THR A 8 -26.92 -37.90 -22.77
N SER A 9 -28.07 -38.29 -22.19
CA SER A 9 -28.42 -37.98 -20.80
C SER A 9 -27.51 -38.68 -19.78
N CYS A 10 -27.04 -39.90 -20.06
CA CYS A 10 -26.10 -40.61 -19.18
C CYS A 10 -24.69 -40.02 -19.22
N ILE A 11 -24.27 -39.48 -20.37
CA ILE A 11 -22.94 -38.88 -20.54
C ILE A 11 -22.86 -37.54 -19.79
N SER A 12 -23.90 -36.72 -19.85
CA SER A 12 -23.96 -35.45 -19.11
C SER A 12 -23.94 -35.64 -17.59
N LEU A 13 -24.60 -36.71 -17.09
CA LEU A 13 -24.62 -37.03 -15.66
C LEU A 13 -23.25 -37.54 -15.17
N LEU A 14 -22.54 -38.32 -15.99
CA LEU A 14 -21.18 -38.78 -15.71
C LEU A 14 -20.17 -37.62 -15.68
N LEU A 15 -20.27 -36.65 -16.61
CA LEU A 15 -19.41 -35.46 -16.59
C LEU A 15 -19.67 -34.57 -15.37
N ALA A 16 -20.94 -34.39 -14.97
CA ALA A 16 -21.28 -33.60 -13.78
C ALA A 16 -20.75 -34.24 -12.49
N LEU A 17 -20.81 -35.58 -12.36
CA LEU A 17 -20.22 -36.30 -11.23
C LEU A 17 -18.69 -36.22 -11.21
N ALA A 18 -18.03 -36.25 -12.38
CA ALA A 18 -16.58 -36.16 -12.48
C ALA A 18 -16.05 -34.78 -12.04
N MET A 19 -16.77 -33.69 -12.34
CA MET A 19 -16.39 -32.35 -11.88
C MET A 19 -16.60 -32.17 -10.37
N LEU A 20 -17.61 -32.82 -9.79
CA LEU A 20 -17.90 -32.75 -8.35
C LEU A 20 -16.92 -33.59 -7.51
N ALA A 21 -16.29 -34.62 -8.08
CA ALA A 21 -15.29 -35.43 -7.39
C ALA A 21 -13.90 -34.75 -7.31
N ALA A 22 -13.62 -33.79 -8.21
CA ALA A 22 -12.34 -33.08 -8.25
C ALA A 22 -12.20 -31.98 -7.18
N SER A 23 -13.31 -31.53 -6.57
CA SER A 23 -13.32 -30.46 -5.57
C SER A 23 -13.02 -30.92 -4.14
N LEU A 24 -12.90 -32.22 -3.87
CA LEU A 24 -12.60 -32.75 -2.51
C LEU A 24 -11.10 -33.00 -2.24
N CYS A 25 -10.20 -32.78 -3.21
CA CYS A 25 -8.75 -33.00 -3.04
C CYS A 25 -7.90 -31.71 -2.94
N ALA A 26 -8.52 -30.52 -2.89
CA ALA A 26 -7.80 -29.24 -2.83
C ALA A 26 -7.49 -28.75 -1.40
N CYS A 27 -7.86 -29.51 -0.37
CA CYS A 27 -7.51 -29.21 1.03
C CYS A 27 -6.63 -30.31 1.62
N ALA A 28 -5.39 -30.39 1.14
CA ALA A 28 -4.30 -31.02 1.88
C ALA A 28 -3.01 -30.27 1.52
N VAL A 29 -2.47 -29.51 2.49
CA VAL A 29 -1.05 -29.13 2.50
C VAL A 29 -0.31 -30.36 3.01
N PRO A 30 0.48 -31.07 2.19
CA PRO A 30 1.34 -32.13 2.69
C PRO A 30 2.57 -31.47 3.30
N GLY A 31 2.72 -31.60 4.62
CA GLY A 31 3.98 -31.35 5.30
C GLY A 31 5.08 -32.21 4.69
N GLU A 32 6.24 -31.59 4.46
CA GLU A 32 7.42 -32.26 3.93
C GLU A 32 7.89 -33.41 4.86
N PRO A 33 8.30 -34.55 4.30
CA PRO A 33 8.80 -35.65 5.09
C PRO A 33 10.25 -35.42 5.51
N THR A 34 10.45 -35.66 6.80
CA THR A 34 11.74 -35.87 7.48
C THR A 34 12.62 -36.86 6.69
N ALA A 35 13.82 -36.43 6.28
CA ALA A 35 14.92 -37.32 5.95
C ALA A 35 15.96 -37.25 7.07
N SER A 36 16.01 -38.33 7.86
CA SER A 36 17.02 -38.57 8.88
C SER A 36 18.36 -38.89 8.20
N GLN A 37 19.38 -38.05 8.41
CA GLN A 37 20.78 -38.48 8.38
C GLN A 37 21.44 -38.06 9.69
N THR A 38 21.98 -39.07 10.36
CA THR A 38 22.76 -39.00 11.59
C THR A 38 24.20 -38.67 11.25
N ASP A 39 24.77 -37.62 11.85
CA ASP A 39 26.09 -37.71 12.49
C ASP A 39 26.24 -36.60 13.56
N PRO A 40 26.95 -36.85 14.68
CA PRO A 40 26.82 -36.08 15.91
C PRO A 40 27.83 -34.94 15.98
N SER A 41 27.36 -33.74 16.31
CA SER A 41 28.18 -32.75 17.00
C SER A 41 27.35 -32.10 18.08
N ASN A 42 27.52 -32.65 19.28
CA ASN A 42 26.94 -32.15 20.51
C ASN A 42 27.70 -30.88 20.92
N THR A 43 27.15 -29.71 20.62
CA THR A 43 27.47 -28.48 21.37
C THR A 43 26.18 -27.96 21.96
N ALA A 44 25.99 -28.22 23.25
CA ALA A 44 24.96 -27.60 24.05
C ALA A 44 25.17 -26.09 24.04
N VAL A 45 24.23 -25.36 23.44
CA VAL A 45 24.09 -23.93 23.67
C VAL A 45 22.77 -23.73 24.38
N THR A 46 22.89 -23.47 25.67
CA THR A 46 21.90 -22.91 26.58
C THR A 46 20.99 -21.93 25.85
N SER A 47 19.68 -22.20 25.83
CA SER A 47 18.68 -21.16 25.58
C SER A 47 18.79 -20.13 26.69
N ALA A 48 19.55 -19.06 26.41
CA ALA A 48 19.39 -17.82 27.13
C ALA A 48 18.01 -17.28 26.75
N ASP A 49 17.16 -17.16 27.75
CA ASP A 49 15.92 -16.41 27.70
C ASP A 49 16.27 -14.96 27.33
N ALA A 50 16.26 -14.67 26.03
CA ALA A 50 16.33 -13.32 25.53
C ALA A 50 14.95 -12.73 25.79
N SER A 51 14.78 -12.14 26.98
CA SER A 51 13.82 -11.07 27.16
C SER A 51 14.17 -10.00 26.12
N GLU A 52 13.57 -10.08 24.94
CA GLU A 52 13.52 -8.98 24.00
C GLU A 52 12.85 -7.83 24.75
N ASN A 53 13.68 -6.95 25.29
CA ASN A 53 13.27 -5.62 25.65
C ASN A 53 12.84 -4.95 24.35
N ASN A 54 11.57 -5.13 23.99
CA ASN A 54 10.88 -4.46 22.91
C ASN A 54 10.65 -3.00 23.34
N ALA A 55 11.74 -2.32 23.66
CA ALA A 55 11.74 -0.87 23.69
C ALA A 55 11.46 -0.48 22.24
N GLU A 56 10.20 -0.11 21.96
CA GLU A 56 9.84 0.64 20.76
C GLU A 56 10.90 1.72 20.61
N THR A 57 11.79 1.55 19.64
CA THR A 57 12.69 2.63 19.25
C THR A 57 11.79 3.65 18.60
N THR A 58 11.27 4.58 19.40
CA THR A 58 10.56 5.75 18.90
C THR A 58 11.47 6.36 17.86
N PRO A 59 11.06 6.46 16.57
CA PRO A 59 11.92 7.00 15.54
C PRO A 59 12.43 8.37 16.02
N SER A 60 13.75 8.54 16.13
CA SER A 60 14.30 9.80 16.62
C SER A 60 14.02 10.87 15.57
N CYS A 61 12.99 11.69 15.79
CA CYS A 61 12.71 12.82 14.91
C CYS A 61 13.49 14.03 15.41
N SER A 62 14.61 14.34 14.75
CA SER A 62 15.51 15.45 15.11
C SER A 62 15.06 16.81 14.56
N LEU A 63 13.81 16.96 14.13
CA LEU A 63 13.29 18.26 13.68
C LEU A 63 13.09 19.18 14.90
N PRO A 64 13.34 20.49 14.75
CA PRO A 64 13.01 21.47 15.79
C PRO A 64 11.50 21.44 16.14
N GLU A 65 11.14 22.03 17.26
CA GLU A 65 9.74 22.35 17.53
C GLU A 65 9.26 23.38 16.49
N LEU A 66 8.26 22.99 15.72
CA LEU A 66 7.66 23.76 14.65
C LEU A 66 6.17 23.86 14.91
N ASP A 67 5.60 25.04 14.68
CA ASP A 67 4.17 25.31 14.84
C ASP A 67 3.74 26.18 13.66
N TYR A 68 2.89 25.62 12.80
CA TYR A 68 2.37 26.29 11.62
C TYR A 68 0.92 26.78 11.82
N GLY A 69 0.49 26.97 13.07
CA GLY A 69 -0.73 27.73 13.38
C GLY A 69 -2.04 27.09 12.92
N GLY A 70 -2.05 25.79 12.62
CA GLY A 70 -3.20 25.07 12.07
C GLY A 70 -3.32 25.17 10.56
N ASP A 71 -2.28 25.61 9.84
CA ASP A 71 -2.26 25.70 8.38
C ASP A 71 -2.63 24.36 7.72
N GLU A 72 -3.38 24.43 6.62
CA GLU A 72 -3.71 23.26 5.82
C GLU A 72 -2.68 23.08 4.70
N ILE A 73 -2.06 21.90 4.65
CA ILE A 73 -1.18 21.47 3.56
C ILE A 73 -1.99 20.62 2.59
N VAL A 74 -2.10 21.09 1.35
CA VAL A 74 -2.86 20.44 0.30
C VAL A 74 -1.94 19.63 -0.61
N ILE A 75 -2.17 18.32 -0.67
CA ILE A 75 -1.36 17.37 -1.44
C ILE A 75 -2.19 16.84 -2.60
N LEU A 76 -1.80 17.14 -3.84
CA LEU A 76 -2.35 16.48 -5.02
C LEU A 76 -1.85 15.04 -5.07
N SER A 77 -2.76 14.07 -5.17
CA SER A 77 -2.42 12.65 -5.10
C SER A 77 -3.26 11.82 -6.07
N ARG A 78 -2.82 10.57 -6.28
CA ARG A 78 -3.47 9.63 -7.18
C ARG A 78 -4.46 8.78 -6.41
N TYR A 79 -5.65 8.61 -6.96
CA TYR A 79 -6.58 7.59 -6.52
C TYR A 79 -6.71 6.51 -7.59
N ARG A 80 -6.39 5.28 -7.17
CA ARG A 80 -6.66 4.05 -7.89
C ARG A 80 -6.94 2.98 -6.85
N GLU A 81 -8.17 2.46 -6.89
CA GLU A 81 -8.63 1.41 -5.99
C GLU A 81 -7.67 0.21 -6.02
N GLY A 82 -7.30 -0.29 -4.82
CA GLY A 82 -6.36 -1.40 -4.67
C GLY A 82 -4.89 -1.08 -5.01
N TRP A 83 -4.54 0.18 -5.25
CA TRP A 83 -3.15 0.60 -5.47
C TRP A 83 -2.78 1.84 -4.66
N THR A 84 -3.32 3.01 -5.00
CA THR A 84 -2.91 4.30 -4.40
C THR A 84 -4.00 4.96 -3.56
N ALA A 85 -5.19 4.34 -3.50
CA ALA A 85 -6.27 4.81 -2.64
C ALA A 85 -5.80 4.87 -1.17
N GLY A 86 -5.97 6.04 -0.53
CA GLY A 86 -5.61 6.21 0.88
C GLY A 86 -4.12 6.34 1.17
N GLU A 87 -3.24 6.44 0.16
CA GLU A 87 -1.77 6.51 0.37
C GLU A 87 -1.35 7.79 1.14
N ILE A 88 -2.12 8.87 0.99
CA ILE A 88 -1.82 10.18 1.59
C ILE A 88 -2.68 10.47 2.81
N ALA A 89 -3.98 10.19 2.77
CA ALA A 89 -4.88 10.47 3.88
C ALA A 89 -6.05 9.49 3.88
N VAL A 90 -6.48 9.10 5.08
CA VAL A 90 -7.66 8.29 5.35
C VAL A 90 -8.46 9.02 6.43
N GLU A 91 -9.79 9.01 6.33
CA GLU A 91 -10.66 9.77 7.24
C GLU A 91 -10.74 9.18 8.65
N SER A 92 -10.57 7.85 8.78
CA SER A 92 -10.73 7.13 10.04
C SER A 92 -10.01 5.79 10.03
N ILE A 93 -9.87 5.20 11.23
CA ILE A 93 -9.39 3.82 11.43
C ILE A 93 -10.42 2.85 10.83
N LEU A 94 -9.95 1.95 9.97
CA LEU A 94 -10.77 0.97 9.25
C LEU A 94 -10.44 -0.48 9.66
N HIS A 95 -9.50 -0.69 10.60
CA HIS A 95 -8.97 -2.01 10.97
C HIS A 95 -8.22 -2.68 9.80
N GLU A 96 -7.66 -1.87 8.92
CA GLU A 96 -6.81 -2.30 7.81
C GLU A 96 -5.40 -1.75 8.07
N PRO A 97 -4.38 -2.61 8.21
CA PRO A 97 -3.08 -2.18 8.75
C PRO A 97 -2.43 -1.02 8.03
N VAL A 98 -2.59 -0.92 6.70
CA VAL A 98 -1.97 0.17 5.92
C VAL A 98 -2.73 1.48 6.13
N ASN A 99 -4.06 1.47 5.98
CA ASN A 99 -4.88 2.66 6.21
C ASN A 99 -4.77 3.20 7.64
N ASP A 100 -4.76 2.31 8.63
CA ASP A 100 -4.63 2.69 10.03
C ASP A 100 -3.25 3.32 10.29
N ALA A 101 -2.18 2.77 9.71
CA ALA A 101 -0.85 3.37 9.79
C ALA A 101 -0.77 4.75 9.10
N VAL A 102 -1.47 4.95 7.98
CA VAL A 102 -1.56 6.27 7.32
C VAL A 102 -2.30 7.27 8.20
N TYR A 103 -3.42 6.87 8.82
CA TYR A 103 -4.19 7.70 9.74
C TYR A 103 -3.32 8.15 10.93
N GLU A 104 -2.66 7.20 11.61
CA GLU A 104 -1.80 7.50 12.76
C GLU A 104 -0.60 8.35 12.38
N ARG A 105 0.05 8.06 11.23
CA ARG A 105 1.12 8.90 10.69
C ARG A 105 0.65 10.35 10.55
N ASN A 106 -0.52 10.57 9.94
CA ASN A 106 -1.04 11.91 9.74
C ASN A 106 -1.37 12.58 11.07
N LYS A 107 -1.98 11.88 12.04
CA LYS A 107 -2.23 12.44 13.37
C LYS A 107 -0.97 12.89 14.08
N ILE A 108 0.07 12.05 14.08
CA ILE A 108 1.37 12.39 14.68
C ILE A 108 1.97 13.65 14.03
N VAL A 109 1.90 13.76 12.70
CA VAL A 109 2.44 14.91 11.96
C VAL A 109 1.60 16.17 12.18
N GLU A 110 0.27 16.07 12.09
CA GLU A 110 -0.67 17.17 12.32
C GLU A 110 -0.53 17.76 13.73
N ASP A 111 -0.46 16.91 14.74
CA ASP A 111 -0.35 17.35 16.14
C ASP A 111 1.01 17.97 16.44
N ARG A 112 2.09 17.38 15.89
CA ARG A 112 3.46 17.86 16.14
C ARG A 112 3.78 19.18 15.45
N LEU A 113 3.26 19.38 14.24
CA LEU A 113 3.53 20.57 13.42
C LEU A 113 2.41 21.61 13.53
N ASN A 114 1.30 21.29 14.21
CA ASN A 114 0.08 22.08 14.24
C ASN A 114 -0.38 22.43 12.81
N ILE A 115 -0.69 21.41 12.01
CA ILE A 115 -1.20 21.53 10.63
C ILE A 115 -2.42 20.63 10.40
N LYS A 116 -3.03 20.75 9.21
CA LYS A 116 -3.97 19.78 8.64
C LYS A 116 -3.44 19.25 7.32
N ILE A 117 -3.51 17.93 7.11
CA ILE A 117 -3.12 17.31 5.83
C ILE A 117 -4.38 17.04 5.03
N ARG A 118 -4.50 17.67 3.85
CA ARG A 118 -5.59 17.41 2.90
C ARG A 118 -5.05 16.75 1.65
N SER A 119 -5.54 15.54 1.36
CA SER A 119 -5.30 14.87 0.08
C SER A 119 -6.35 15.31 -0.93
N VAL A 120 -5.94 15.88 -2.07
CA VAL A 120 -6.81 16.07 -3.23
C VAL A 120 -6.51 14.96 -4.22
N GLU A 121 -7.35 13.94 -4.17
CA GLU A 121 -7.23 12.77 -5.02
C GLU A 121 -7.78 13.00 -6.42
N ILE A 122 -7.06 12.52 -7.43
CA ILE A 122 -7.56 12.41 -8.79
C ILE A 122 -7.60 10.95 -9.23
N ASN A 123 -8.69 10.55 -9.89
CA ASN A 123 -8.75 9.27 -10.57
C ASN A 123 -7.72 9.25 -11.70
N CYS A 124 -6.86 8.24 -11.70
CA CYS A 124 -5.84 8.06 -12.74
C CYS A 124 -5.62 6.59 -13.07
N GLU A 125 -5.37 6.29 -14.33
CA GLU A 125 -4.98 4.95 -14.77
C GLU A 125 -3.45 4.80 -14.76
N GLY A 126 -2.74 5.90 -15.04
CA GLY A 126 -1.29 5.99 -15.05
C GLY A 126 -0.72 7.04 -14.09
N ALA A 127 0.57 7.35 -14.28
CA ALA A 127 1.26 8.37 -13.49
C ALA A 127 1.40 9.72 -14.21
N VAL A 128 0.89 9.86 -15.44
CA VAL A 128 1.06 11.07 -16.25
C VAL A 128 0.00 12.10 -15.89
N GLU A 129 -1.22 11.65 -15.61
CA GLU A 129 -2.40 12.46 -15.35
C GLU A 129 -2.21 13.41 -14.15
N ILE A 130 -1.46 12.98 -13.14
CA ILE A 130 -1.15 13.83 -11.98
C ILE A 130 -0.21 14.98 -12.33
N VAL A 131 0.73 14.75 -13.25
CA VAL A 131 1.62 15.80 -13.74
C VAL A 131 0.85 16.79 -14.60
N GLU A 132 -0.03 16.31 -15.48
CA GLU A 132 -0.88 17.17 -16.30
C GLU A 132 -1.78 18.07 -15.43
N LYS A 133 -2.35 17.51 -14.36
CA LYS A 133 -3.14 18.27 -13.40
C LYS A 133 -2.31 19.32 -12.66
N MET A 134 -1.11 18.97 -12.19
CA MET A 134 -0.16 19.90 -11.60
C MET A 134 0.19 21.04 -12.56
N MET A 135 0.60 20.71 -13.80
CA MET A 135 0.99 21.72 -14.80
C MET A 135 -0.17 22.64 -15.17
N THR A 136 -1.40 22.13 -15.18
CA THR A 136 -2.60 22.94 -15.41
C THR A 136 -2.80 23.96 -14.28
N SER A 137 -2.65 23.54 -13.02
CA SER A 137 -2.74 24.44 -11.87
C SER A 137 -1.65 25.52 -11.90
N VAL A 138 -0.39 25.11 -12.09
CA VAL A 138 0.77 26.02 -12.17
C VAL A 138 0.62 27.00 -13.33
N GLY A 139 0.28 26.51 -14.54
CA GLY A 139 0.13 27.34 -15.74
C GLY A 139 -1.04 28.31 -15.66
N GLY A 140 -2.10 27.97 -14.90
CA GLY A 140 -3.20 28.88 -14.59
C GLY A 140 -2.87 29.92 -13.52
N GLY A 141 -1.70 29.82 -12.87
CA GLY A 141 -1.35 30.64 -11.71
C GLY A 141 -2.18 30.31 -10.47
N SER A 142 -2.82 29.14 -10.42
CA SER A 142 -3.57 28.70 -9.24
C SER A 142 -2.62 28.11 -8.20
N HIS A 143 -2.88 28.40 -6.93
CA HIS A 143 -2.16 27.86 -5.78
C HIS A 143 -3.02 26.79 -5.10
N GLU A 144 -3.51 25.83 -5.88
CA GLU A 144 -4.46 24.81 -5.40
C GLU A 144 -3.79 23.74 -4.54
N TYR A 145 -2.48 23.53 -4.71
CA TYR A 145 -1.71 22.44 -4.12
C TYR A 145 -0.35 22.94 -3.63
N ASP A 146 0.09 22.47 -2.47
CA ASP A 146 1.41 22.72 -1.90
C ASP A 146 2.41 21.64 -2.31
N LEU A 147 1.93 20.39 -2.40
CA LEU A 147 2.72 19.20 -2.72
C LEU A 147 2.03 18.34 -3.77
N VAL A 148 2.83 17.54 -4.48
CA VAL A 148 2.34 16.55 -5.45
C VAL A 148 2.95 15.19 -5.16
N ALA A 149 2.11 14.20 -4.87
CA ALA A 149 2.50 12.81 -4.69
C ALA A 149 2.46 12.06 -6.02
N ALA A 150 3.57 12.10 -6.78
CA ALA A 150 3.67 11.51 -8.11
C ALA A 150 4.73 10.40 -8.18
N ALA A 151 4.63 9.54 -9.20
CA ALA A 151 5.62 8.49 -9.43
C ALA A 151 7.00 9.11 -9.74
N CYS A 152 8.06 8.53 -9.18
CA CYS A 152 9.41 9.09 -9.26
C CYS A 152 9.87 9.38 -10.70
N TYR A 153 9.56 8.49 -11.66
CA TYR A 153 9.95 8.67 -13.05
C TYR A 153 9.28 9.88 -13.70
N THR A 154 8.04 10.24 -13.32
CA THR A 154 7.39 11.43 -13.85
C THR A 154 7.91 12.70 -13.18
N VAL A 155 8.23 12.65 -11.89
CA VAL A 155 8.85 13.79 -11.17
C VAL A 155 10.23 14.12 -11.74
N VAL A 156 11.05 13.11 -12.06
CA VAL A 156 12.39 13.31 -12.64
C VAL A 156 12.29 14.08 -13.96
N ASP A 157 11.43 13.65 -14.88
CA ASP A 157 11.24 14.32 -16.17
C ASP A 157 10.75 15.77 -16.01
N ASN A 158 9.91 16.03 -14.99
CA ASN A 158 9.30 17.33 -14.77
C ASN A 158 10.14 18.28 -13.91
N SER A 159 11.18 17.78 -13.23
CA SER A 159 12.08 18.60 -12.41
C SER A 159 12.80 19.70 -13.20
N LEU A 160 12.95 19.51 -14.52
CA LEU A 160 13.63 20.43 -15.43
C LEU A 160 12.70 21.49 -16.02
N THR A 161 11.38 21.38 -15.81
CA THR A 161 10.38 22.22 -16.49
C THR A 161 10.11 23.56 -15.81
N GLY A 162 10.67 23.77 -14.61
CA GLY A 162 10.40 24.97 -13.79
C GLY A 162 9.07 24.93 -13.04
N ASN A 163 8.29 23.84 -13.16
CA ASN A 163 7.01 23.68 -12.49
C ASN A 163 7.12 23.24 -11.02
N LEU A 164 8.31 22.81 -10.58
CA LEU A 164 8.59 22.37 -9.22
C LEU A 164 9.54 23.34 -8.51
N ARG A 165 9.32 23.57 -7.22
CA ARG A 165 10.16 24.45 -6.39
C ARG A 165 11.49 23.78 -6.05
N ASP A 166 12.61 24.49 -6.25
CA ASP A 166 13.93 24.05 -5.77
C ASP A 166 14.02 24.23 -4.25
N LEU A 167 13.91 23.13 -3.50
CA LEU A 167 13.93 23.15 -2.05
C LEU A 167 15.29 23.58 -1.47
N ARG A 168 16.40 23.49 -2.22
CA ARG A 168 17.72 23.98 -1.76
C ARG A 168 17.80 25.50 -1.73
N LYS A 169 16.90 26.18 -2.43
CA LYS A 169 16.82 27.64 -2.51
C LYS A 169 15.73 28.21 -1.61
N SER A 170 15.06 27.37 -0.82
CA SER A 170 14.03 27.80 0.12
C SER A 170 14.71 28.16 1.44
N ALA A 171 14.67 29.45 1.77
CA ALA A 171 15.10 30.00 3.05
C ALA A 171 13.99 29.86 4.09
#